data_AF-A0A6V7WIC0-F1
#
_entry.id   AF-A0A6V7WIC0-F1
#
_cell.length_a   1.000
_cell.length_b   1.000
_cell.length_c   1.000
_cell.angle_alpha   90.00
_cell.angle_beta   90.00
_cell.angle_gamma   90.00
#
_symmetry.space_group_name_H-M   'P 1'
#
loop_
_entity.id
_entity.type
_entity.pdbx_description
1 polymer ?
#
loop_
_entity_poly.entity_id
_entity_poly.type
_entity_poly.pdbx_seq_one_letter_code
_entity_poly.pdbx_strand_id
1 'polypeptide(L)'
;MRAFICDCEFKNFNEAMFVGIPLICIPKMPEEKYNAFIGEYLGIAKWIEMDKIIKEFGNILNIIFKEKSLLKRSEEISKEIKSKNIFGEGILNTFFNAIDNALNED
;
A
#
# COMPACT_ATOMS: atom_id res chain seq x y z
N MET A 1 6.73 -8.42 15.77
CA MET A 1 7.02 -9.20 14.55
C MET A 1 7.26 -8.21 13.41
N ARG A 2 8.29 -8.40 12.59
CA ARG A 2 8.64 -7.50 11.46
C ARG A 2 8.83 -8.35 10.20
N ALA A 3 8.43 -7.84 9.05
CA ALA A 3 8.62 -8.46 7.74
C ALA A 3 8.96 -7.38 6.72
N PHE A 4 9.75 -7.72 5.69
CA PHE A 4 10.11 -6.81 4.61
C PHE A 4 9.32 -7.14 3.35
N ILE A 5 8.58 -6.17 2.83
CA ILE A 5 7.83 -6.29 1.57
C ILE A 5 8.69 -5.72 0.46
N CYS A 6 9.03 -6.52 -0.55
CA CYS A 6 9.84 -6.09 -1.67
C CYS A 6 9.54 -6.88 -2.95
N ASP A 7 10.10 -6.44 -4.07
CA ASP A 7 10.11 -7.15 -5.35
C ASP A 7 10.95 -8.44 -5.34
N CYS A 8 11.84 -8.61 -4.35
CA CYS A 8 12.80 -9.70 -4.28
C CYS A 8 13.95 -9.59 -5.31
N GLU A 9 14.35 -8.36 -5.65
CA GLU A 9 15.64 -8.13 -6.30
C GLU A 9 16.80 -8.70 -5.45
N PHE A 10 17.89 -9.11 -6.11
CA PHE A 10 19.02 -9.80 -5.46
C PHE A 10 19.60 -9.01 -4.27
N LYS A 11 19.67 -7.69 -4.37
CA LYS A 11 20.14 -6.83 -3.28
C LYS A 11 19.19 -6.89 -2.08
N ASN A 12 17.90 -6.66 -2.30
CA ASN A 12 16.86 -6.69 -1.28
C ASN A 12 16.80 -8.06 -0.57
N PHE A 13 16.96 -9.15 -1.34
CA PHE A 13 16.99 -10.51 -0.82
C PHE A 13 18.19 -10.73 0.14
N ASN A 14 19.40 -10.37 -0.29
CA ASN A 14 20.60 -10.55 0.54
C ASN A 14 20.59 -9.67 1.80
N GLU A 15 20.14 -8.42 1.69
CA GLU A 15 20.01 -7.53 2.84
C GLU A 15 19.02 -8.08 3.88
N ALA A 16 17.88 -8.61 3.42
CA ALA A 16 16.90 -9.24 4.31
C ALA A 16 17.46 -10.48 5.01
N MET A 17 18.21 -11.32 4.29
CA MET A 17 18.89 -12.47 4.88
C MET A 17 19.97 -12.06 5.89
N PHE A 18 20.77 -11.04 5.57
CA PHE A 18 21.83 -10.54 6.45
C PHE A 18 21.27 -9.98 7.76
N VAL A 19 20.16 -9.26 7.70
CA VAL A 19 19.48 -8.69 8.89
C VAL A 19 18.62 -9.74 9.61
N GLY A 20 18.32 -10.87 8.97
CA GLY A 20 17.54 -11.97 9.56
C GLY A 20 16.04 -11.66 9.63
N ILE A 21 15.47 -11.01 8.61
CA ILE A 21 14.05 -10.67 8.54
C ILE A 21 13.33 -11.45 7.44
N PRO A 22 12.10 -11.95 7.69
CA PRO A 22 11.34 -12.65 6.67
C PRO A 22 10.83 -11.71 5.59
N LEU A 23 10.68 -12.25 4.38
CA LEU A 23 10.29 -11.53 3.18
C LEU A 23 8.84 -11.79 2.78
N ILE A 24 8.15 -10.75 2.31
CA ILE A 24 6.95 -10.86 1.49
C ILE A 24 7.33 -10.38 0.10
N CYS A 25 7.41 -11.31 -0.85
CA CYS A 25 7.91 -11.06 -2.20
C CYS A 25 6.77 -10.77 -3.16
N ILE A 26 6.84 -9.66 -3.89
CA ILE A 26 5.92 -9.28 -4.98
C ILE A 26 6.74 -9.09 -6.27
N PRO A 27 7.28 -10.18 -6.84
CA PRO A 27 8.17 -10.12 -7.99
C PRO A 27 7.41 -9.75 -9.27
N LYS A 28 8.03 -8.91 -10.08
CA LYS A 28 7.58 -8.43 -11.39
C LYS A 28 8.33 -9.16 -12.51
N MET A 29 9.62 -9.39 -12.33
CA MET A 29 10.51 -9.96 -13.35
C MET A 29 10.86 -11.44 -13.09
N PRO A 30 11.29 -12.20 -14.12
CA PRO A 30 11.65 -13.62 -13.95
C PRO A 30 12.75 -13.87 -12.90
N GLU A 31 13.76 -13.02 -12.83
CA GLU A 31 14.89 -13.15 -11.89
C GLU A 31 14.42 -12.94 -10.43
N GLU A 32 13.51 -11.98 -10.23
CA GLU A 32 12.88 -11.73 -8.94
C GLU A 32 12.00 -12.91 -8.50
N LYS A 33 11.28 -13.53 -9.44
CA LYS A 33 10.48 -14.75 -9.17
C LYS A 33 11.37 -15.91 -8.75
N TYR A 34 12.53 -16.07 -9.38
CA TYR A 34 13.51 -17.08 -8.98
C TYR A 34 13.98 -16.86 -7.54
N ASN A 35 14.35 -15.63 -7.16
CA ASN A 35 14.75 -15.32 -5.79
C ASN A 35 13.61 -15.55 -4.78
N ALA A 36 12.38 -15.14 -5.13
CA ALA A 36 11.20 -15.38 -4.31
C ALA A 36 10.97 -16.88 -4.07
N PHE A 37 11.09 -17.70 -5.12
CA PHE A 37 11.00 -19.16 -5.01
C PHE A 37 12.08 -19.74 -4.09
N ILE A 38 13.34 -19.30 -4.22
CA ILE A 38 14.42 -19.70 -3.32
C ILE A 38 14.11 -19.30 -1.87
N GLY A 39 13.61 -18.08 -1.65
CA GLY A 39 13.19 -17.61 -0.33
C GLY A 39 12.08 -18.46 0.28
N GLU A 40 11.08 -18.86 -0.50
CA GLU A 40 10.02 -19.76 -0.03
C GLU A 40 10.56 -21.15 0.29
N TYR A 41 11.44 -21.69 -0.57
CA TYR A 41 12.09 -22.99 -0.36
C TYR A 41 12.92 -23.01 0.93
N LEU A 42 13.61 -21.91 1.24
CA LEU A 42 14.37 -21.74 2.48
C LEU A 42 13.49 -21.46 3.72
N GLY A 43 12.18 -21.28 3.53
CA GLY A 43 11.24 -20.99 4.63
C GLY A 43 11.33 -19.56 5.17
N ILE A 44 11.97 -18.64 4.44
CA ILE A 44 12.21 -17.26 4.86
C ILE A 44 11.38 -16.22 4.10
N ALA A 45 10.64 -16.65 3.07
CA ALA A 45 9.81 -15.78 2.27
C ALA A 45 8.39 -16.35 2.03
N LYS A 46 7.48 -15.45 1.67
CA LYS A 46 6.18 -15.76 1.06
C LYS A 46 6.03 -14.98 -0.24
N TRP A 47 5.75 -15.67 -1.34
CA TRP A 47 5.52 -15.06 -2.64
C TRP A 47 4.02 -14.74 -2.84
N ILE A 48 3.72 -13.49 -3.17
CA ILE A 48 2.42 -13.03 -3.64
C ILE A 48 2.50 -12.64 -5.12
N GLU A 49 1.59 -13.17 -5.94
CA GLU A 49 1.46 -12.75 -7.34
C GLU A 49 0.82 -11.36 -7.44
N MET A 50 1.42 -10.49 -8.26
CA MET A 50 0.91 -9.14 -8.48
C MET A 50 -0.55 -9.13 -8.95
N ASP A 51 -0.94 -10.07 -9.81
CA ASP A 51 -2.31 -10.18 -10.33
C ASP A 51 -3.33 -10.41 -9.21
N LYS A 52 -2.96 -11.15 -8.15
CA LYS A 52 -3.82 -11.34 -6.98
C LYS A 52 -4.02 -10.02 -6.22
N ILE A 53 -2.96 -9.23 -6.06
CA ILE A 53 -3.02 -7.92 -5.41
C ILE A 53 -3.91 -6.97 -6.21
N ILE A 54 -3.68 -6.88 -7.53
CA ILE A 54 -4.46 -6.03 -8.43
C ILE A 54 -5.94 -6.41 -8.39
N LYS A 55 -6.24 -7.72 -8.40
CA LYS A 55 -7.61 -8.21 -8.30
C LYS A 55 -8.28 -7.80 -7.00
N GLU A 56 -7.63 -8.00 -5.87
CA GLU A 56 -8.17 -7.59 -4.56
C GLU A 56 -8.35 -6.07 -4.48
N PHE A 57 -7.37 -5.31 -4.97
CA PHE A 57 -7.48 -3.86 -5.05
C PHE A 57 -8.68 -3.41 -5.91
N GLY A 58 -8.86 -4.03 -7.08
CA GLY A 58 -10.02 -3.78 -7.94
C GLY A 58 -11.36 -4.13 -7.29
N ASN A 59 -11.41 -5.21 -6.48
CA ASN A 59 -12.59 -5.54 -5.69
C ASN A 59 -12.90 -4.45 -4.66
N ILE A 60 -11.88 -3.97 -3.93
CA ILE A 60 -12.02 -2.91 -2.94
C ILE A 60 -12.47 -1.61 -3.59
N LEU A 61 -11.88 -1.22 -4.72
CA LEU A 61 -12.31 -0.03 -5.47
C LEU A 61 -13.78 -0.13 -5.88
N ASN A 62 -14.21 -1.28 -6.37
CA ASN A 62 -15.61 -1.51 -6.73
C ASN A 62 -16.56 -1.37 -5.53
N ILE A 63 -16.15 -1.85 -4.36
CA ILE A 63 -16.92 -1.66 -3.12
C ILE A 63 -17.00 -0.18 -2.79
N ILE A 64 -15.86 0.52 -2.73
CA ILE A 64 -15.80 1.96 -2.39
C ILE A 64 -16.67 2.79 -3.34
N PHE A 65 -16.62 2.53 -4.65
CA PHE A 65 -17.39 3.31 -5.62
C PHE A 65 -18.88 2.98 -5.64
N LYS A 66 -19.30 1.77 -5.23
CA LYS A 66 -20.71 1.38 -5.21
C LYS A 66 -21.39 1.64 -3.87
N GLU A 67 -20.65 1.54 -2.78
CA GLU A 67 -21.19 1.61 -1.43
C GLU A 67 -21.28 3.05 -0.93
N LYS A 68 -22.43 3.68 -1.21
CA LYS A 68 -22.72 5.07 -0.80
C LYS A 68 -22.61 5.31 0.72
N SER A 69 -22.77 4.28 1.56
CA SER A 69 -22.59 4.39 3.02
C SER A 69 -21.17 4.76 3.41
N LEU A 70 -20.15 4.28 2.68
CA LEU A 70 -18.76 4.61 2.96
C LEU A 70 -18.48 6.09 2.68
N LEU A 71 -18.96 6.62 1.54
CA LEU A 71 -18.85 8.04 1.21
C LEU A 71 -19.61 8.91 2.22
N LYS A 72 -20.85 8.54 2.57
CA LYS A 72 -21.63 9.30 3.54
C LYS A 72 -20.92 9.35 4.90
N ARG A 73 -20.37 8.23 5.36
CA ARG A 73 -19.65 8.19 6.64
C ARG A 73 -18.36 9.00 6.61
N SER A 74 -17.62 8.98 5.51
CA SER A 74 -16.41 9.79 5.37
C SER A 74 -16.72 11.29 5.36
N GLU A 75 -17.82 11.72 4.73
CA GLU A 75 -18.31 13.10 4.77
C GLU A 75 -18.72 13.54 6.19
N GLU A 76 -19.41 12.68 6.94
CA GLU A 76 -19.78 12.94 8.34
C GLU A 76 -18.55 13.14 9.22
N ILE A 77 -17.56 12.24 9.12
CA ILE A 77 -16.29 12.36 9.86
C ILE A 77 -15.56 13.65 9.48
N SER A 78 -15.53 14.01 8.19
CA SER A 78 -14.90 15.25 7.72
C SER A 78 -15.54 16.48 8.34
N LYS A 79 -16.89 16.52 8.43
CA LYS A 79 -17.62 17.60 9.12
C LYS A 79 -17.29 17.67 10.61
N GLU A 80 -17.24 16.51 11.29
CA GLU A 80 -16.88 16.45 12.71
C GLU A 80 -15.47 16.99 12.97
N ILE A 81 -14.48 16.58 12.18
CA ILE A 81 -13.09 17.03 12.29
C ILE A 81 -12.98 18.55 12.10
N LYS A 82 -13.63 19.09 11.06
CA LYS A 82 -13.66 20.54 10.79
C LYS A 82 -14.34 21.32 11.92
N SER A 83 -15.48 20.84 12.43
CA SER A 83 -16.22 21.51 13.50
C SER A 83 -15.45 21.57 14.82
N LYS A 84 -14.61 20.56 15.08
CA LYS A 84 -13.82 20.45 16.32
C LYS A 84 -12.44 21.09 16.20
N ASN A 85 -12.09 21.65 15.04
CA ASN A 85 -10.79 22.27 14.74
C ASN A 85 -9.59 21.38 15.17
N ILE A 86 -9.73 20.05 14.99
CA ILE A 86 -8.76 19.05 15.49
C ILE A 86 -7.39 19.22 14.84
N PHE A 87 -7.39 19.59 13.56
CA PHE A 87 -6.20 19.98 12.84
C PHE A 87 -6.28 21.49 12.64
N GLY A 88 -5.30 22.23 13.14
CA GLY A 88 -5.26 23.69 12.92
C GLY A 88 -5.34 24.02 11.43
N GLU A 89 -5.95 25.16 11.10
CA GLU A 89 -6.29 25.58 9.72
C GLU A 89 -5.14 25.38 8.71
N GLY A 90 -3.88 25.55 9.13
CA GLY A 90 -2.69 25.37 8.29
C GLY A 90 -2.50 23.94 7.74
N ILE A 91 -2.79 22.90 8.52
CA ILE A 91 -2.59 21.49 8.09
C ILE A 91 -3.66 21.08 7.08
N LEU A 92 -4.92 21.47 7.33
CA LEU A 92 -6.02 21.19 6.41
C LEU A 92 -5.84 21.93 5.08
N ASN A 93 -5.46 23.20 5.12
CA ASN A 93 -5.21 23.97 3.90
C ASN A 93 -4.06 23.41 3.08
N THR A 94 -2.98 22.95 3.73
CA THR A 94 -1.85 22.33 3.03
C THR A 94 -2.27 21.02 2.35
N PHE A 95 -3.09 20.21 3.02
CA PHE A 95 -3.60 18.95 2.47
C PHE A 95 -4.55 19.18 1.29
N PHE A 96 -5.53 20.08 1.42
CA PHE A 96 -6.45 20.37 0.32
C PHE A 96 -5.74 21.00 -0.88
N ASN A 97 -4.79 21.92 -0.66
CA ASN A 97 -3.98 22.48 -1.73
C ASN A 97 -3.15 21.41 -2.46
N ALA A 98 -2.62 20.42 -1.74
CA ALA A 98 -1.88 19.31 -2.36
C ALA A 98 -2.78 18.43 -3.23
N ILE A 99 -4.02 18.20 -2.81
CA ILE A 99 -5.02 17.48 -3.63
C ILE A 99 -5.40 18.31 -4.85
N ASP A 100 -5.72 19.58 -4.67
CA ASP A 100 -6.12 20.47 -5.77
C ASP A 100 -5.00 20.61 -6.80
N ASN A 101 -3.74 20.70 -6.37
CA ASN A 101 -2.61 20.69 -7.29
C ASN A 101 -2.51 19.36 -8.06
N ALA A 102 -2.65 18.22 -7.38
CA ALA A 102 -2.59 16.90 -8.02
C ALA A 102 -3.75 16.63 -8.99
N LEU A 103 -4.89 17.32 -8.84
CA LEU A 103 -6.04 17.22 -9.73
C LEU A 103 -5.98 18.21 -10.91
N ASN A 104 -5.16 19.26 -10.83
CA ASN A 104 -5.04 20.31 -11.83
C ASN A 104 -3.70 20.27 -12.61
N GLU A 105 -2.80 19.36 -12.26
CA GLU A 105 -1.62 19.04 -13.07
C GLU A 105 -2.02 18.04 -14.17
N ASP A 106 -2.56 18.59 -15.26
CA ASP A 106 -2.53 18.02 -16.62
C ASP A 106 -1.36 18.61 -17.42
#